data_AF-A0A847Y8Z3-F1
#
_entry.id   AF-A0A847Y8Z3-F1
#
_cell.length_a   1.000
_cell.length_b   1.000
_cell.length_c   1.000
_cell.angle_alpha   90.00
_cell.angle_beta   90.00
_cell.angle_gamma   90.00
#
_symmetry.space_group_name_H-M   'P 1'
#
loop_
_entity.id
_entity.type
_entity.pdbx_description
1 polymer ?
#
loop_
_entity_poly.entity_id
_entity_poly.type
_entity_poly.pdbx_seq_one_letter_code
_entity_poly.pdbx_strand_id
1 'polypeptide(L)' 'TKEIKDNIHAFFVPPNNVDLYAKKIEFIIKNYSYAKLVANNGRNYIKEKFSAKVKTEELISFLNSL' A
#
# COMPACT_ATOMS: atom_id res chain seq x y z
N THR A 1 7.90 -9.50 1.11
CA THR A 1 6.98 -8.34 0.96
C THR A 1 7.04 -7.46 2.20
N LYS A 2 8.17 -6.79 2.46
CA LYS A 2 8.42 -6.07 3.74
C LYS A 2 7.84 -4.65 3.78
N GLU A 3 7.29 -4.17 2.66
CA GLU A 3 6.97 -2.75 2.40
C GLU A 3 5.48 -2.41 2.64
N ILE A 4 4.55 -3.21 2.10
CA ILE A 4 3.10 -3.00 2.28
C ILE A 4 2.61 -3.87 3.43
N LYS A 5 1.91 -3.26 4.40
CA LYS A 5 1.40 -3.92 5.60
C LYS A 5 -0.12 -4.03 5.54
N ASP A 6 -0.62 -5.23 5.82
CA ASP A 6 -2.05 -5.49 5.93
C ASP A 6 -2.70 -4.60 6.99
N ASN A 7 -3.92 -4.14 6.72
CA ASN A 7 -4.73 -3.27 7.59
C ASN A 7 -4.10 -1.90 7.91
N ILE A 8 -2.96 -1.56 7.30
CA ILE A 8 -2.28 -0.26 7.45
C ILE A 8 -2.23 0.45 6.12
N HIS A 9 -1.69 -0.20 5.07
CA HIS A 9 -1.54 0.40 3.74
C HIS A 9 -2.57 -0.16 2.74
N ALA A 10 -3.01 -1.39 2.94
CA ALA A 10 -3.98 -2.08 2.10
C ALA A 10 -4.63 -3.23 2.89
N PHE A 11 -5.65 -3.85 2.31
CA PHE A 11 -6.25 -5.08 2.83
C PHE A 11 -5.75 -6.28 2.04
N PHE A 12 -5.22 -7.28 2.74
CA PHE A 12 -4.74 -8.50 2.13
C PHE A 12 -5.76 -9.63 2.26
N VAL A 13 -5.75 -10.49 1.25
CA VAL A 13 -6.42 -11.79 1.28
C VAL A 13 -5.47 -12.83 0.65
N PRO A 14 -5.59 -14.11 1.03
CA PRO A 14 -4.85 -15.17 0.36
C PRO A 14 -5.13 -15.18 -1.15
N PRO A 15 -4.11 -15.47 -1.99
CA PRO A 15 -4.32 -15.61 -3.41
C PRO A 15 -5.33 -16.74 -3.70
N ASN A 16 -6.10 -16.58 -4.77
CA ASN A 16 -7.09 -17.55 -5.25
C ASN A 16 -8.20 -17.90 -4.24
N ASN A 17 -8.41 -17.10 -3.19
CA ASN A 17 -9.51 -17.29 -2.26
C ASN A 17 -10.63 -16.25 -2.47
N VAL A 18 -11.57 -16.60 -3.36
CA VAL A 18 -12.70 -15.75 -3.74
C VAL A 18 -13.63 -15.42 -2.57
N ASP A 19 -13.84 -16.37 -1.66
CA ASP A 19 -14.73 -16.19 -0.50
C ASP A 19 -14.17 -15.15 0.48
N LEU A 20 -12.87 -15.23 0.78
CA LEU A 20 -12.21 -14.24 1.63
C LEU A 20 -12.13 -12.88 0.97
N TYR A 21 -11.96 -12.82 -0.35
CA TYR A 21 -12.01 -11.57 -1.11
C TYR A 21 -13.39 -10.90 -1.01
N ALA A 22 -14.47 -11.65 -1.23
CA ALA A 22 -15.84 -11.15 -1.10
C ALA A 22 -16.14 -10.65 0.32
N LYS A 23 -15.78 -11.43 1.35
CA LYS A 23 -15.90 -11.03 2.76
C LYS A 23 -15.10 -9.75 3.07
N LYS A 24 -13.92 -9.58 2.46
CA LYS A 24 -13.13 -8.37 2.65
C LYS A 24 -13.77 -7.15 1.98
N ILE A 25 -14.37 -7.31 0.81
CA ILE A 25 -15.16 -6.23 0.18
C ILE A 25 -16.33 -5.82 1.08
N GLU A 26 -17.09 -6.78 1.60
CA GLU A 26 -18.18 -6.51 2.53
C GLU A 26 -17.70 -5.77 3.78
N PHE A 27 -16.57 -6.20 4.36
CA PHE A 27 -15.94 -5.52 5.48
C PHE A 27 -15.59 -4.06 5.15
N ILE A 28 -15.01 -3.79 3.98
CA ILE A 28 -14.65 -2.45 3.51
C ILE A 28 -15.88 -1.55 3.43
N ILE A 29 -16.97 -2.05 2.85
CA ILE A 29 -18.23 -1.30 2.70
C ILE A 29 -18.82 -1.00 4.08
N LYS A 30 -18.88 -2.00 4.98
CA LYS A 30 -19.43 -1.85 6.33
C LYS A 30 -18.58 -0.97 7.25
N ASN A 31 -17.28 -0.86 6.99
CA ASN A 31 -16.32 -0.11 7.81
C ASN A 31 -15.66 1.02 7.01
N TYR A 32 -16.45 1.77 6.25
CA TYR A 32 -15.96 2.73 5.26
C TYR A 32 -14.96 3.74 5.82
N SER A 33 -15.23 4.33 6.99
CA SER A 33 -14.31 5.31 7.61
C SER A 33 -12.93 4.73 7.88
N TYR A 34 -12.88 3.49 8.39
CA TYR A 34 -11.63 2.78 8.61
C TYR A 34 -10.95 2.41 7.29
N ALA A 35 -11.71 1.91 6.30
CA ALA A 35 -11.17 1.60 4.98
C ALA A 35 -10.58 2.84 4.28
N LYS A 36 -11.20 4.00 4.44
CA LYS A 36 -10.70 5.28 3.93
C LYS A 36 -9.38 5.68 4.60
N LEU A 37 -9.24 5.44 5.91
CA LEU A 37 -7.97 5.66 6.62
C LEU A 37 -6.85 4.78 6.04
N VAL A 38 -7.12 3.47 5.88
CA VAL A 38 -6.15 2.51 5.30
C VAL A 38 -5.75 2.93 3.88
N ALA A 39 -6.71 3.35 3.05
CA ALA A 39 -6.45 3.83 1.70
C ALA A 39 -5.59 5.11 1.66
N ASN A 40 -5.85 6.06 2.57
CA ASN A 40 -5.05 7.28 2.68
C ASN A 40 -3.60 6.97 3.10
N ASN A 41 -3.43 6.08 4.08
CA ASN A 41 -2.11 5.63 4.52
C ASN A 41 -1.33 4.97 3.37
N GLY A 42 -1.97 4.08 2.60
CA GLY A 42 -1.38 3.47 1.41
C GLY A 42 -0.96 4.50 0.37
N ARG A 43 -1.82 5.49 0.09
CA ARG A 43 -1.51 6.60 -0.84
C ARG A 43 -0.31 7.41 -0.37
N ASN A 44 -0.24 7.76 0.91
CA ASN A 44 0.87 8.55 1.46
C ASN A 44 2.18 7.75 1.39
N TYR A 45 2.15 6.48 1.78
CA TYR A 45 3.30 5.57 1.69
C TYR A 45 3.89 5.52 0.27
N ILE A 46 3.02 5.36 -0.75
CA ILE A 46 3.46 5.31 -2.15
C ILE A 46 4.13 6.63 -2.57
N LYS A 47 3.56 7.77 -2.19
CA LYS A 47 4.14 9.09 -2.52
C LYS A 47 5.50 9.30 -1.85
N GLU A 48 5.62 8.92 -0.60
CA GLU A 48 6.85 9.12 0.20
C GLU A 48 7.98 8.19 -0.22
N LYS A 49 7.68 6.98 -0.68
CA LYS A 49 8.69 5.96 -0.98
C LYS A 49 8.94 5.74 -2.47
N PHE A 50 7.94 5.95 -3.31
CA PHE A 50 7.97 5.56 -4.72
C PHE A 50 7.59 6.69 -5.68
N SER A 51 7.57 7.95 -5.22
CA SER A 51 7.44 9.06 -6.17
C SER A 51 8.66 9.14 -7.09
N ALA A 52 8.43 9.64 -8.31
CA ALA A 52 9.50 9.82 -9.30
C ALA A 52 10.66 10.63 -8.72
N LYS A 53 10.36 11.71 -7.97
CA LYS A 53 11.35 12.50 -7.25
C LYS A 53 12.24 11.65 -6.35
N VAL A 54 11.63 10.90 -5.42
CA VAL A 54 12.37 10.06 -4.45
C VAL A 54 13.23 9.03 -5.17
N LYS A 55 12.69 8.36 -6.20
CA LYS A 55 13.45 7.35 -6.95
C LYS A 55 14.57 7.94 -7.81
N THR A 56 14.37 9.12 -8.38
CA THR A 56 15.44 9.84 -9.10
C THR A 56 16.55 10.28 -8.14
N GLU A 57 16.21 10.79 -6.96
CA GLU A 57 17.20 11.16 -5.92
C GLU A 57 18.01 9.94 -5.44
N GLU A 58 17.34 8.81 -5.18
CA GLU A 58 18.00 7.54 -4.85
C GLU A 58 18.96 7.07 -5.96
N LEU A 59 18.53 7.15 -7.23
CA LEU A 59 19.35 6.77 -8.38
C LEU A 59 20.58 7.66 -8.53
N ILE A 60 20.42 8.98 -8.44
CA ILE A 60 21.55 9.92 -8.51
C ILE A 60 22.53 9.66 -7.37
N SER A 61 22.03 9.48 -6.14
CA SER A 61 22.87 9.16 -4.99
C SER A 61 23.68 7.88 -5.19
N PHE A 62 23.06 6.85 -5.77
CA PHE A 62 23.75 5.61 -6.11
C PHE A 62 24.84 5.84 -7.16
N LEU A 63 24.53 6.53 -8.26
CA LEU A 63 25.50 6.82 -9.33
C LEU A 63 26.69 7.63 -8.85
N ASN A 64 26.49 8.59 -7.94
CA ASN A 64 27.56 9.39 -7.34
C ASN A 64 28.41 8.63 -6.31
N SER A 65 27.97 7.44 -5.88
CA SER A 65 28.71 6.59 -4.93
C SER A 65 29.58 5.53 -5.60
N LEU A 66 29.55 5.47 -6.94
CA LEU A 66 30.40 4.64 -7.78
C LEU A 66 31.74 5.34 -8.05
#